data_AF-A0A933TDD7-F1
#
_entry.id   AF-A0A933TDD7-F1
#
_cell.length_a   1.000
_cell.length_b   1.000
_cell.length_c   1.000
_cell.angle_alpha   90.00
_cell.angle_beta   90.00
_cell.angle_gamma   90.00
#
_symmetry.space_group_name_H-M   'P 1'
#
loop_
_entity.id
_entity.type
_entity.pdbx_description
1 polymer ?
#
loop_
_entity_poly.entity_id
_entity_poly.type
_entity_poly.pdbx_seq_one_letter_code
_entity_poly.pdbx_strand_id
1 'polypeptide(L)'
;MRISGAAALCLLLCSCAPSWRARGPEAPVPETTRQIVVAVADKGSGPRGEVRLFARGPDGWRPEGGPWPAALGRHGVAWGLGLHSPRRGGRGKAEGDGRSPAGRFRIGPIYGNLPALPAGSKGWPYVRKTVRDAWIDDPRLPGYNHFMRIPEGQPLPDWFESQKMSLETPVLEWLVQIEHNYPDAVPGKGSALFIHLWHGEDDSTSGCVALPPERLEELMRWLDPALRPELVLLSRKDYGRLWQAWGLPPP
;
A
#
# COMPACT_ATOMS: atom_id res chain seq x y z
N MET A 1 42.17 41.69 -47.77
CA MET A 1 42.60 40.92 -46.58
C MET A 1 41.36 40.72 -45.72
N ARG A 2 40.81 39.50 -45.71
CA ARG A 2 39.54 39.14 -45.05
C ARG A 2 39.82 38.58 -43.67
N ILE A 3 39.13 39.04 -42.63
CA ILE A 3 38.90 38.25 -41.42
C ILE A 3 37.46 38.53 -40.97
N SER A 4 36.57 37.57 -41.22
CA SER A 4 35.23 37.51 -40.62
C SER A 4 35.31 36.58 -39.42
N GLY A 5 35.02 37.09 -38.21
CA GLY A 5 34.92 36.28 -37.00
C GLY A 5 33.53 35.66 -36.88
N ALA A 6 33.47 34.33 -36.82
CA ALA A 6 32.25 33.59 -36.47
C ALA A 6 32.28 33.28 -34.96
N ALA A 7 31.29 33.77 -34.23
CA ALA A 7 31.07 33.43 -32.81
C ALA A 7 30.36 32.07 -32.72
N ALA A 8 30.99 31.11 -32.05
CA ALA A 8 30.37 29.82 -31.72
C ALA A 8 29.55 29.96 -30.44
N LEU A 9 28.22 29.85 -30.56
CA LEU A 9 27.30 29.83 -29.44
C LEU A 9 27.21 28.41 -28.88
N CYS A 10 27.90 28.14 -27.76
CA CYS A 10 27.75 26.89 -27.02
C CYS A 10 26.40 26.85 -26.29
N LEU A 11 25.42 26.15 -26.86
CA LEU A 11 24.18 25.78 -26.17
C LEU A 11 24.48 24.69 -25.14
N LEU A 12 24.60 25.08 -23.87
CA LEU A 12 24.60 24.15 -22.74
C LEU A 12 23.18 23.62 -22.53
N LEU A 13 22.93 22.41 -23.01
CA LEU A 13 21.75 21.62 -22.66
C LEU A 13 21.83 21.26 -21.18
N CYS A 14 21.14 22.02 -20.34
CA CYS A 14 20.95 21.72 -18.93
C CYS A 14 20.01 20.50 -18.82
N SER A 15 20.60 19.31 -18.77
CA SER A 15 19.88 18.07 -18.47
C SER A 15 19.39 18.14 -17.02
N CYS A 16 18.12 18.52 -16.82
CA CYS A 16 17.42 18.27 -15.58
C CYS A 16 17.10 16.78 -15.47
N ALA A 17 18.12 15.96 -15.21
CA ALA A 17 17.90 14.62 -14.70
C ALA A 17 17.22 14.75 -13.33
N PRO A 18 16.12 14.03 -13.05
CA PRO A 18 15.54 14.02 -11.71
C PRO A 18 16.61 13.52 -10.75
N SER A 19 17.09 14.41 -9.89
CA SER A 19 18.04 14.07 -8.85
C SER A 19 17.33 13.18 -7.85
N TRP A 20 17.48 11.87 -8.01
CA TRP A 20 17.29 10.93 -6.91
C TRP A 20 18.37 11.26 -5.88
N ARG A 21 18.11 12.25 -5.02
CA ARG A 21 18.90 12.37 -3.80
C ARG A 21 18.55 11.16 -2.98
N ALA A 22 19.51 10.24 -2.85
CA ALA A 22 19.48 9.21 -1.82
C ALA A 22 19.18 9.91 -0.49
N ARG A 23 17.94 9.77 -0.01
CA ARG A 23 17.59 10.20 1.34
C ARG A 23 18.39 9.31 2.29
N GLY A 24 18.90 9.92 3.36
CA GLY A 24 19.71 9.28 4.40
C GLY A 24 18.99 8.13 5.13
N PRO A 25 19.42 7.78 6.36
CA PRO A 25 18.92 6.59 7.07
C PRO A 25 17.39 6.57 7.14
N GLU A 26 16.82 5.35 7.13
CA GLU A 26 15.39 5.03 7.28
C GLU A 26 14.58 6.18 7.90
N ALA A 27 13.89 6.96 7.06
CA ALA A 27 13.22 8.16 7.56
C ALA A 27 12.10 7.74 8.54
N PRO A 28 12.06 8.32 9.75
CA PRO A 28 11.04 7.99 10.74
C PRO A 28 9.65 8.38 10.26
N VAL A 29 8.62 7.86 10.94
CA VAL A 29 7.24 8.32 10.78
C VAL A 29 7.18 9.82 11.09
N PRO A 30 6.72 10.67 10.15
CA PRO A 30 6.61 12.11 10.37
C PRO A 30 5.73 12.44 11.58
N GLU A 31 6.05 13.50 12.30
CA GLU A 31 5.20 14.00 13.41
C GLU A 31 3.78 14.38 12.95
N THR A 32 3.60 14.68 11.67
CA THR A 32 2.27 14.95 11.10
C THR A 32 1.41 13.70 10.94
N THR A 33 2.02 12.51 10.99
CA THR A 33 1.31 11.22 10.94
C THR A 33 0.86 10.89 12.36
N ARG A 34 -0.45 11.00 12.58
CA ARG A 34 -1.08 10.89 13.91
C ARG A 34 -1.89 9.61 14.07
N GLN A 35 -2.02 8.81 13.03
CA GLN A 35 -2.58 7.45 13.07
C GLN A 35 -1.61 6.48 12.37
N ILE A 36 -1.45 5.29 12.93
CA ILE A 36 -0.72 4.21 12.29
C ILE A 36 -1.42 2.87 12.49
N VAL A 37 -1.56 2.12 11.39
CA VAL A 37 -1.98 0.73 11.39
C VAL A 37 -0.71 -0.10 11.42
N VAL A 38 -0.55 -0.95 12.44
CA VAL A 38 0.64 -1.81 12.60
C VAL A 38 0.23 -3.26 12.38
N ALA A 39 0.64 -3.82 11.24
CA ALA A 39 0.53 -5.23 10.92
C ALA A 39 1.87 -5.92 11.20
N VAL A 40 1.85 -6.94 12.06
CA VAL A 40 3.06 -7.71 12.42
C VAL A 40 2.87 -9.16 12.03
N ALA A 41 3.66 -9.64 11.07
CA ALA A 41 3.76 -11.07 10.77
C ALA A 41 4.50 -11.78 11.89
N ASP A 42 3.99 -12.92 12.36
CA ASP A 42 4.62 -13.67 13.47
C ASP A 42 6.05 -14.07 13.15
N LYS A 43 6.29 -14.42 11.88
CA LYS A 43 7.58 -14.82 11.32
C LYS A 43 7.76 -14.17 9.96
N GLY A 44 8.98 -14.25 9.41
CA GLY A 44 9.24 -13.84 8.01
C GLY A 44 8.57 -14.74 6.97
N SER A 45 8.05 -15.90 7.41
CA SER A 45 7.38 -16.91 6.58
C SER A 45 6.08 -17.38 7.22
N GLY A 46 5.09 -17.70 6.39
CA GLY A 46 3.77 -18.16 6.81
C GLY A 46 2.76 -17.02 6.91
N PRO A 47 1.45 -17.34 6.90
CA PRO A 47 0.40 -16.35 6.68
C PRO A 47 -0.09 -15.66 7.96
N ARG A 48 0.42 -16.00 9.14
CA ARG A 48 -0.16 -15.50 10.40
C ARG A 48 0.48 -14.20 10.86
N GLY A 49 -0.35 -13.28 11.31
CA GLY A 49 0.06 -12.04 11.95
C GLY A 49 -1.05 -11.42 12.78
N GLU A 50 -0.77 -10.23 13.29
CA GLU A 50 -1.72 -9.41 14.04
C GLU A 50 -1.75 -7.99 13.50
N VAL A 51 -2.88 -7.31 13.65
CA VAL A 51 -3.03 -5.87 13.39
C VAL A 51 -3.39 -5.13 14.66
N ARG A 52 -2.75 -3.97 14.88
CA ARG A 52 -3.05 -3.02 15.96
C ARG A 52 -3.18 -1.62 15.39
N LEU A 53 -4.03 -0.81 16.03
CA LEU A 53 -4.25 0.59 15.69
C LEU A 53 -3.64 1.47 16.77
N PHE A 54 -2.94 2.53 16.36
CA PHE A 54 -2.37 3.50 17.29
C PHE A 54 -2.65 4.93 16.82
N ALA A 55 -2.96 5.80 17.78
CA ALA A 55 -2.93 7.24 17.59
C ALA A 55 -1.73 7.85 18.30
N ARG A 56 -1.14 8.89 17.72
CA ARG A 56 -0.07 9.68 18.34
C ARG A 56 -0.72 10.86 19.07
N GLY A 57 -0.42 11.04 20.34
CA GLY A 57 -0.73 12.23 21.14
C GLY A 57 0.53 13.04 21.47
N PRO A 58 0.44 14.06 22.35
CA PRO A 58 1.59 14.78 22.88
C PRO A 58 2.60 13.84 23.58
N ASP A 59 2.10 12.80 24.25
CA ASP A 59 2.92 11.83 24.99
C ASP A 59 3.38 10.63 24.13
N GLY A 60 3.24 10.72 22.80
CA GLY A 60 3.60 9.65 21.87
C GLY A 60 2.44 8.73 21.51
N TRP A 61 2.78 7.51 21.06
CA TRP A 61 1.80 6.54 20.54
C TRP A 61 0.97 5.90 21.66
N ARG A 62 -0.33 5.77 21.43
CA ARG A 62 -1.28 5.08 22.30
C ARG A 62 -2.08 4.07 21.49
N PRO A 63 -2.28 2.84 21.99
CA PRO A 63 -3.13 1.86 21.29
C PRO A 63 -4.59 2.30 21.33
N GLU A 64 -5.28 2.15 20.21
CA GLU A 64 -6.72 2.46 20.07
C GLU A 64 -7.53 1.28 19.51
N GLY A 65 -6.87 0.18 19.12
CA GLY A 65 -7.52 -1.04 18.64
C GLY A 65 -6.54 -2.19 18.47
N GLY A 66 -7.05 -3.42 18.49
CA GLY A 66 -6.26 -4.64 18.42
C GLY A 66 -5.63 -5.08 19.74
N PRO A 67 -4.79 -6.14 19.73
CA PRO A 67 -4.41 -6.93 18.55
C PRO A 67 -5.57 -7.74 17.97
N TRP A 68 -5.71 -7.69 16.66
CA TRP A 68 -6.62 -8.55 15.91
C TRP A 68 -5.82 -9.59 15.14
N PRO A 69 -6.25 -10.86 15.10
CA PRO A 69 -5.66 -11.83 14.20
C PRO A 69 -5.82 -11.35 12.76
N ALA A 70 -4.79 -11.59 11.95
CA ALA A 70 -4.75 -11.24 10.55
C ALA A 70 -4.11 -12.35 9.73
N ALA A 71 -4.66 -12.59 8.54
CA ALA A 71 -4.02 -13.41 7.52
C ALA A 71 -3.21 -12.52 6.56
N LEU A 72 -2.06 -13.03 6.18
CA LEU A 72 -1.06 -12.40 5.31
C LEU A 72 -0.80 -13.31 4.10
N GLY A 73 0.14 -12.91 3.25
CA GLY A 73 0.59 -13.71 2.13
C GLY A 73 0.99 -15.12 2.58
N ARG A 74 0.53 -16.15 1.88
CA ARG A 74 0.80 -17.58 2.15
C ARG A 74 2.27 -17.90 2.43
N HIS A 75 3.20 -17.14 1.84
CA HIS A 75 4.64 -17.33 2.02
C HIS A 75 5.27 -16.40 3.07
N GLY A 76 4.51 -15.49 3.69
CA GLY A 76 4.95 -14.51 4.69
C GLY A 76 5.15 -13.13 4.08
N VAL A 77 6.25 -12.46 4.46
CA VAL A 77 6.51 -11.07 4.05
C VAL A 77 7.77 -10.94 3.18
N ALA A 78 7.82 -9.91 2.34
CA ALA A 78 8.99 -9.51 1.55
C ALA A 78 9.04 -7.99 1.39
N TRP A 79 10.23 -7.39 1.37
CA TRP A 79 10.42 -5.94 1.34
C TRP A 79 9.80 -5.29 0.12
N GLY A 80 8.81 -4.44 0.36
CA GLY A 80 8.09 -3.69 -0.64
C GLY A 80 8.77 -2.38 -1.05
N LEU A 81 8.04 -1.61 -1.85
CA LEU A 81 8.38 -0.25 -2.25
C LEU A 81 7.36 0.69 -1.61
N GLY A 82 7.81 1.55 -0.70
CA GLY A 82 6.94 2.44 0.06
C GLY A 82 7.69 3.62 0.68
N LEU A 83 7.17 4.14 1.81
CA LEU A 83 7.69 5.27 2.58
C LEU A 83 8.92 4.90 3.45
N HIS A 84 9.86 4.17 2.87
CA HIS A 84 11.12 3.81 3.53
C HIS A 84 12.24 3.72 2.51
N SER A 85 13.47 3.79 2.98
CA SER A 85 14.64 3.62 2.13
C SER A 85 14.69 2.17 1.61
N PRO A 86 15.13 1.93 0.36
CA PRO A 86 15.37 0.59 -0.14
C PRO A 86 16.31 -0.16 0.80
N ARG A 87 15.85 -1.31 1.31
CA ARG A 87 16.63 -2.05 2.29
C ARG A 87 17.76 -2.81 1.62
N ARG A 88 18.97 -2.70 2.18
CA ARG A 88 20.11 -3.55 1.79
C ARG A 88 19.98 -4.89 2.52
N GLY A 89 19.54 -5.91 1.80
CA GLY A 89 19.38 -7.28 2.31
C GLY A 89 17.94 -7.65 2.71
N GLY A 90 17.67 -8.95 2.74
CA GLY A 90 16.32 -9.50 2.82
C GLY A 90 15.71 -9.74 1.43
N ARG A 91 14.61 -10.49 1.38
CA ARG A 91 13.89 -10.78 0.13
C ARG A 91 13.08 -9.55 -0.28
N GLY A 92 13.29 -9.06 -1.50
CA GLY A 92 12.42 -8.06 -2.11
C GLY A 92 11.11 -8.66 -2.61
N LYS A 93 10.02 -7.90 -2.51
CA LYS A 93 8.71 -8.23 -3.04
C LYS A 93 8.78 -8.36 -4.56
N ALA A 94 8.08 -9.35 -5.10
CA ALA A 94 7.90 -9.55 -6.54
C ALA A 94 6.44 -9.90 -6.85
N GLU A 95 6.06 -9.78 -8.12
CA GLU A 95 4.74 -10.21 -8.61
C GLU A 95 4.52 -11.70 -8.39
N GLY A 96 3.33 -12.08 -7.94
CA GLY A 96 2.95 -13.49 -7.73
C GLY A 96 3.72 -14.25 -6.62
N ASP A 97 4.61 -13.59 -5.86
CA ASP A 97 5.46 -14.26 -4.86
C ASP A 97 4.71 -14.81 -3.63
N GLY A 98 3.41 -14.51 -3.49
CA GLY A 98 2.57 -14.96 -2.39
C GLY A 98 2.92 -14.32 -1.05
N ARG A 99 3.56 -13.14 -1.04
CA ARG A 99 4.03 -12.47 0.18
C ARG A 99 3.40 -11.10 0.36
N SER A 100 3.16 -10.71 1.60
CA SER A 100 2.78 -9.33 1.93
C SER A 100 3.97 -8.37 1.93
N PRO A 101 3.77 -7.09 1.58
CA PRO A 101 4.85 -6.15 1.39
C PRO A 101 5.33 -5.66 2.75
N ALA A 102 6.54 -6.03 3.16
CA ALA A 102 7.16 -5.48 4.35
C ALA A 102 7.61 -4.04 4.07
N GLY A 103 7.26 -3.11 4.95
CA GLY A 103 7.58 -1.70 4.77
C GLY A 103 6.63 -0.77 5.52
N ARG A 104 6.70 0.51 5.15
CA ARG A 104 5.81 1.59 5.55
C ARG A 104 5.12 2.12 4.31
N PHE A 105 3.81 2.30 4.36
CA PHE A 105 2.99 2.61 3.18
C PHE A 105 1.96 3.67 3.54
N ARG A 106 1.59 4.48 2.54
CA ARG A 106 0.32 5.22 2.63
C ARG A 106 -0.84 4.24 2.51
N ILE A 107 -1.97 4.63 3.07
CA ILE A 107 -3.24 3.98 2.85
C ILE A 107 -3.97 4.80 1.78
N GLY A 108 -4.35 4.15 0.69
CA GLY A 108 -5.05 4.79 -0.43
C GLY A 108 -6.57 4.76 -0.24
N PRO A 109 -7.33 5.04 -1.31
CA PRO A 109 -8.78 4.89 -1.31
C PRO A 109 -9.25 3.49 -0.91
N ILE A 110 -10.48 3.43 -0.43
CA ILE A 110 -11.20 2.18 -0.19
C ILE A 110 -12.11 1.90 -1.38
N TYR A 111 -12.04 0.69 -1.92
CA TYR A 111 -12.93 0.23 -2.98
C TYR A 111 -13.94 -0.75 -2.39
N GLY A 112 -15.21 -0.71 -2.80
CA GLY A 112 -16.18 -1.71 -2.33
C GLY A 112 -17.49 -1.73 -3.11
N ASN A 113 -18.36 -2.66 -2.79
CA ASN A 113 -19.62 -2.88 -3.53
C ASN A 113 -20.79 -2.02 -3.00
N LEU A 114 -20.71 -1.59 -1.73
CA LEU A 114 -21.75 -0.84 -1.06
C LEU A 114 -21.86 0.63 -1.56
N PRO A 115 -23.00 1.30 -1.33
CA PRO A 115 -23.15 2.71 -1.70
C PRO A 115 -22.20 3.66 -0.94
N ALA A 116 -21.78 3.29 0.26
CA ALA A 116 -20.94 4.09 1.14
C ALA A 116 -20.13 3.21 2.11
N LEU A 117 -19.13 3.81 2.75
CA LEU A 117 -18.44 3.24 3.91
C LEU A 117 -19.40 3.06 5.11
N PRO A 118 -19.05 2.22 6.11
CA PRO A 118 -19.87 2.04 7.29
C PRO A 118 -20.21 3.36 7.99
N ALA A 119 -21.41 3.42 8.57
CA ALA A 119 -21.81 4.56 9.40
C ALA A 119 -20.75 4.82 10.50
N GLY A 120 -20.41 6.10 10.71
CA GLY A 120 -19.34 6.53 11.61
C GLY A 120 -17.97 6.71 10.96
N SER A 121 -17.82 6.37 9.68
CA SER A 121 -16.58 6.67 8.92
C SER A 121 -16.37 8.17 8.74
N LYS A 122 -15.12 8.63 8.83
CA LYS A 122 -14.73 10.05 8.91
C LYS A 122 -14.42 10.68 7.54
N GLY A 123 -15.12 10.25 6.49
CA GLY A 123 -14.93 10.78 5.14
C GLY A 123 -13.65 10.31 4.44
N TRP A 124 -13.18 9.09 4.73
CA TRP A 124 -12.09 8.48 3.97
C TRP A 124 -12.46 8.35 2.48
N PRO A 125 -11.53 8.55 1.53
CA PRO A 125 -11.82 8.40 0.11
C PRO A 125 -12.38 7.01 -0.23
N TYR A 126 -13.54 6.99 -0.89
CA TYR A 126 -14.26 5.76 -1.22
C TYR A 126 -14.64 5.72 -2.70
N VAL A 127 -14.42 4.57 -3.33
CA VAL A 127 -14.82 4.29 -4.71
C VAL A 127 -15.75 3.08 -4.70
N ARG A 128 -17.03 3.32 -5.02
CA ARG A 128 -17.97 2.23 -5.28
C ARG A 128 -17.58 1.53 -6.58
N LYS A 129 -17.31 0.22 -6.50
CA LYS A 129 -16.96 -0.63 -7.63
C LYS A 129 -18.14 -0.80 -8.60
N THR A 130 -17.83 -0.97 -9.88
CA THR A 130 -18.77 -1.24 -10.97
C THR A 130 -18.25 -2.39 -11.84
N VAL A 131 -19.10 -2.91 -12.73
CA VAL A 131 -18.73 -3.97 -13.69
C VAL A 131 -17.67 -3.52 -14.69
N ARG A 132 -17.31 -2.24 -14.70
CA ARG A 132 -16.35 -1.62 -15.63
C ARG A 132 -15.03 -1.25 -14.97
N ASP A 133 -14.81 -1.74 -13.76
CA ASP A 133 -13.62 -1.45 -12.97
C ASP A 133 -12.61 -2.58 -13.04
N ALA A 134 -11.35 -2.20 -13.20
CA ALA A 134 -10.21 -3.10 -13.22
C ALA A 134 -9.12 -2.57 -12.28
N TRP A 135 -8.36 -3.50 -11.71
CA TRP A 135 -7.05 -3.21 -11.15
C TRP A 135 -6.02 -3.87 -12.05
N ILE A 136 -5.14 -3.07 -12.66
CA ILE A 136 -4.17 -3.61 -13.60
C ILE A 136 -3.03 -4.27 -12.82
N ASP A 137 -2.96 -5.60 -12.81
CA ASP A 137 -1.90 -6.40 -12.17
C ASP A 137 -0.97 -7.09 -13.19
N ASP A 138 -1.28 -7.05 -14.48
CA ASP A 138 -0.37 -7.52 -15.53
C ASP A 138 0.74 -6.49 -15.76
N PRO A 139 2.02 -6.84 -15.51
CA PRO A 139 3.15 -5.92 -15.65
C PRO A 139 3.41 -5.46 -17.10
N ARG A 140 2.76 -6.08 -18.09
CA ARG A 140 2.90 -5.73 -19.51
C ARG A 140 1.91 -4.66 -19.95
N LEU A 141 0.85 -4.41 -19.18
CA LEU A 141 -0.21 -3.48 -19.54
C LEU A 141 0.11 -2.04 -19.11
N PRO A 142 -0.34 -1.04 -19.88
CA PRO A 142 -0.28 0.35 -19.43
C PRO A 142 -1.14 0.53 -18.18
N GLY A 143 -0.63 1.27 -17.20
CA GLY A 143 -1.32 1.48 -15.93
C GLY A 143 -1.13 0.35 -14.91
N TYR A 144 -0.11 -0.50 -15.06
CA TYR A 144 0.24 -1.51 -14.05
C TYR A 144 0.23 -0.93 -12.62
N ASN A 145 -0.36 -1.69 -11.70
CA ASN A 145 -0.65 -1.37 -10.31
C ASN A 145 -1.54 -0.12 -10.10
N HIS A 146 -2.49 0.12 -10.98
CA HIS A 146 -3.47 1.20 -10.85
C HIS A 146 -4.91 0.71 -11.04
N PHE A 147 -5.83 1.39 -10.36
CA PHE A 147 -7.25 1.32 -10.63
C PHE A 147 -7.58 2.00 -11.97
N MET A 148 -8.43 1.36 -12.77
CA MET A 148 -8.97 1.92 -14.00
C MET A 148 -10.46 1.64 -14.12
N ARG A 149 -11.25 2.67 -14.39
CA ARG A 149 -12.67 2.55 -14.78
C ARG A 149 -12.81 2.81 -16.27
N ILE A 150 -13.34 1.84 -17.01
CA ILE A 150 -13.68 2.05 -18.42
C ILE A 150 -14.97 2.87 -18.50
N PRO A 151 -14.98 4.05 -19.17
CA PRO A 151 -16.18 4.87 -19.27
C PRO A 151 -17.36 4.12 -19.87
N GLU A 152 -18.57 4.49 -19.47
CA GLU A 152 -19.80 3.96 -20.08
C GLU A 152 -19.83 4.27 -21.58
N GLY A 153 -20.37 3.34 -22.36
CA GLY A 153 -20.45 3.45 -23.83
C GLY A 153 -19.14 3.16 -24.57
N GLN A 154 -18.00 3.04 -23.89
CA GLN A 154 -16.76 2.60 -24.53
C GLN A 154 -16.67 1.07 -24.62
N PRO A 155 -16.05 0.50 -25.66
CA PRO A 155 -15.77 -0.94 -25.69
C PRO A 155 -14.82 -1.32 -24.55
N LEU A 156 -15.03 -2.50 -23.97
CA LEU A 156 -14.09 -3.05 -23.01
C LEU A 156 -12.82 -3.51 -23.76
N PRO A 157 -11.61 -3.15 -23.31
CA PRO A 157 -10.38 -3.67 -23.88
C PRO A 157 -10.26 -5.19 -23.77
N ASP A 158 -9.55 -5.84 -24.69
CA ASP A 158 -9.38 -7.30 -24.68
C ASP A 158 -8.75 -7.84 -23.38
N TRP A 159 -7.91 -7.03 -22.71
CA TRP A 159 -7.30 -7.39 -21.44
C TRP A 159 -8.24 -7.26 -20.23
N PHE A 160 -9.37 -6.56 -20.37
CA PHE A 160 -10.22 -6.13 -19.25
C PHE A 160 -10.70 -7.30 -18.38
N GLU A 161 -11.21 -8.37 -19.01
CA GLU A 161 -11.76 -9.52 -18.28
C GLU A 161 -10.74 -10.18 -17.34
N SER A 162 -9.46 -10.15 -17.69
CA SER A 162 -8.37 -10.71 -16.86
C SER A 162 -7.92 -9.79 -15.73
N GLN A 163 -8.34 -8.52 -15.73
CA GLN A 163 -7.93 -7.49 -14.77
C GLN A 163 -9.14 -6.93 -13.98
N LYS A 164 -10.35 -7.39 -14.28
CA LYS A 164 -11.59 -6.87 -13.72
C LYS A 164 -11.63 -7.09 -12.21
N MET A 165 -12.07 -6.08 -11.48
CA MET A 165 -12.32 -6.21 -10.05
C MET A 165 -13.62 -6.99 -9.84
N SER A 166 -13.56 -8.08 -9.08
CA SER A 166 -14.74 -8.90 -8.80
C SER A 166 -15.83 -8.10 -8.07
N LEU A 167 -17.07 -8.33 -8.47
CA LEU A 167 -18.28 -7.92 -7.74
C LEU A 167 -19.02 -9.10 -7.11
N GLU A 168 -18.57 -10.32 -7.36
CA GLU A 168 -19.24 -11.58 -6.96
C GLU A 168 -18.83 -12.04 -5.56
N THR A 169 -17.85 -11.37 -4.96
CA THR A 169 -17.42 -11.52 -3.58
C THR A 169 -18.50 -11.03 -2.60
N PRO A 170 -18.46 -11.44 -1.32
CA PRO A 170 -19.48 -11.05 -0.35
C PRO A 170 -19.75 -9.54 -0.36
N VAL A 171 -21.00 -9.15 -0.11
CA VAL A 171 -21.47 -7.74 -0.16
C VAL A 171 -20.61 -6.79 0.69
N LEU A 172 -19.94 -7.30 1.73
CA LEU A 172 -19.05 -6.58 2.63
C LEU A 172 -17.59 -6.51 2.16
N GLU A 173 -17.28 -6.82 0.90
CA GLU A 173 -15.90 -6.72 0.42
C GLU A 173 -15.48 -5.26 0.22
N TRP A 174 -14.77 -4.73 1.22
CA TRP A 174 -13.96 -3.52 1.10
C TRP A 174 -12.50 -3.88 0.85
N LEU A 175 -11.87 -3.14 -0.07
CA LEU A 175 -10.46 -3.24 -0.42
C LEU A 175 -9.80 -1.92 -0.04
N VAL A 176 -9.15 -1.88 1.12
CA VAL A 176 -8.40 -0.72 1.58
C VAL A 176 -7.04 -0.75 0.89
N GLN A 177 -6.75 0.16 -0.03
CA GLN A 177 -5.50 0.14 -0.79
C GLN A 177 -4.29 0.30 0.10
N ILE A 178 -3.30 -0.58 -0.08
CA ILE A 178 -1.94 -0.42 0.41
C ILE A 178 -1.13 0.18 -0.74
N GLU A 179 -0.61 1.40 -0.58
CA GLU A 179 0.23 2.06 -1.61
C GLU A 179 1.65 1.48 -1.65
N HIS A 180 1.75 0.16 -1.80
CA HIS A 180 2.98 -0.53 -2.18
C HIS A 180 3.18 -0.39 -3.70
N ASN A 181 4.40 -0.05 -4.11
CA ASN A 181 4.76 0.11 -5.53
C ASN A 181 3.85 1.12 -6.25
N TYR A 182 3.61 2.26 -5.61
CA TYR A 182 2.66 3.29 -6.02
C TYR A 182 3.18 4.69 -5.64
N PRO A 183 2.85 5.78 -6.36
CA PRO A 183 2.12 5.83 -7.63
C PRO A 183 2.99 5.50 -8.85
N ASP A 184 4.30 5.66 -8.74
CA ASP A 184 5.24 5.36 -9.84
C ASP A 184 5.57 3.87 -9.87
N ALA A 185 4.60 3.08 -10.33
CA ALA A 185 4.67 1.62 -10.28
C ALA A 185 5.79 1.07 -11.17
N VAL A 186 6.62 0.21 -10.59
CA VAL A 186 7.66 -0.56 -11.29
C VAL A 186 7.09 -1.94 -11.63
N PRO A 187 6.94 -2.29 -12.92
CA PRO A 187 6.44 -3.60 -13.35
C PRO A 187 7.15 -4.77 -12.67
N GLY A 188 6.36 -5.75 -12.20
CA GLY A 188 6.86 -6.99 -11.59
C GLY A 188 7.27 -6.86 -10.11
N LYS A 189 7.12 -5.68 -9.49
CA LYS A 189 7.45 -5.45 -8.07
C LYS A 189 6.27 -5.69 -7.12
N GLY A 190 5.22 -6.36 -7.59
CA GLY A 190 4.00 -6.65 -6.85
C GLY A 190 2.96 -5.55 -7.02
N SER A 191 1.71 -5.97 -7.19
CA SER A 191 0.54 -5.10 -7.36
C SER A 191 -0.68 -5.59 -6.58
N ALA A 192 -1.77 -4.83 -6.63
CA ALA A 192 -3.10 -5.22 -6.14
C ALA A 192 -3.09 -5.64 -4.65
N LEU A 193 -2.44 -4.83 -3.81
CA LEU A 193 -2.31 -5.11 -2.38
C LEU A 193 -3.28 -4.28 -1.56
N PHE A 194 -4.09 -4.99 -0.77
CA PHE A 194 -5.18 -4.40 0.00
C PHE A 194 -5.22 -4.93 1.43
N ILE A 195 -5.89 -4.20 2.32
CA ILE A 195 -6.50 -4.77 3.52
C ILE A 195 -7.94 -5.12 3.16
N HIS A 196 -8.35 -6.38 3.32
CA HIS A 196 -9.69 -6.84 2.93
C HIS A 196 -10.28 -7.87 3.90
N LEU A 197 -11.48 -8.34 3.58
CA LEU A 197 -12.22 -9.31 4.38
C LEU A 197 -11.49 -10.65 4.44
N TRP A 198 -11.38 -11.21 5.65
CA TRP A 198 -10.90 -12.57 5.90
C TRP A 198 -12.06 -13.56 5.78
N HIS A 199 -11.88 -14.59 4.95
CA HIS A 199 -12.93 -15.57 4.63
C HIS A 199 -12.92 -16.81 5.53
N GLY A 200 -11.89 -17.01 6.37
CA GLY A 200 -11.82 -18.09 7.37
C GLY A 200 -10.45 -18.20 8.04
N GLU A 201 -10.39 -18.70 9.28
CA GLU A 201 -9.17 -18.67 10.12
C GLU A 201 -7.95 -19.42 9.55
N ASP A 202 -8.17 -20.37 8.63
CA ASP A 202 -7.11 -21.12 7.96
C ASP A 202 -6.72 -20.53 6.59
N ASP A 203 -7.39 -19.46 6.15
CA ASP A 203 -7.11 -18.83 4.86
C ASP A 203 -5.81 -18.01 4.88
N SER A 204 -5.20 -17.94 3.71
CA SER A 204 -4.05 -17.08 3.44
C SER A 204 -4.33 -16.23 2.20
N THR A 205 -3.56 -15.14 2.04
CA THR A 205 -3.71 -14.24 0.89
C THR A 205 -2.62 -14.50 -0.16
N SER A 206 -2.77 -13.89 -1.33
CA SER A 206 -1.68 -13.78 -2.32
C SER A 206 -0.68 -12.66 -2.03
N GLY A 207 -0.89 -11.88 -0.97
CA GLY A 207 -0.03 -10.76 -0.57
C GLY A 207 -0.77 -9.65 0.19
N CYS A 208 -2.09 -9.66 0.20
CA CYS A 208 -2.92 -8.76 1.00
C CYS A 208 -2.79 -8.99 2.51
N VAL A 209 -3.42 -8.11 3.28
CA VAL A 209 -3.74 -8.32 4.70
C VAL A 209 -5.24 -8.60 4.78
N ALA A 210 -5.64 -9.66 5.47
CA ALA A 210 -7.04 -10.01 5.65
C ALA A 210 -7.41 -9.93 7.14
N LEU A 211 -8.54 -9.27 7.43
CA LEU A 211 -9.08 -9.06 8.78
C LEU A 211 -10.50 -9.63 8.90
N PRO A 212 -10.92 -10.07 10.10
CA PRO A 212 -12.32 -10.40 10.34
C PRO A 212 -13.24 -9.22 9.98
N PRO A 213 -14.48 -9.48 9.50
CA PRO A 213 -15.38 -8.44 9.01
C PRO A 213 -15.59 -7.29 10.01
N GLU A 214 -15.78 -7.60 11.29
CA GLU A 214 -16.03 -6.61 12.35
C GLU A 214 -14.81 -5.71 12.54
N ARG A 215 -13.60 -6.24 12.34
CA ARG A 215 -12.33 -5.52 12.49
C ARG A 215 -12.00 -4.68 11.28
N LEU A 216 -12.37 -5.13 10.09
CA LEU A 216 -12.30 -4.32 8.89
C LEU A 216 -13.25 -3.11 9.00
N GLU A 217 -14.47 -3.31 9.51
CA GLU A 217 -15.39 -2.20 9.80
C GLU A 217 -14.84 -1.22 10.85
N GLU A 218 -14.29 -1.76 11.94
CA GLU A 218 -13.67 -0.96 13.01
C GLU A 218 -12.51 -0.11 12.46
N LEU A 219 -11.64 -0.69 11.63
CA LEU A 219 -10.56 0.02 10.94
C LEU A 219 -11.10 1.19 10.10
N MET A 220 -12.13 0.98 9.28
CA MET A 220 -12.66 2.04 8.41
C MET A 220 -13.32 3.18 9.19
N ARG A 221 -14.01 2.87 10.30
CA ARG A 221 -14.56 3.91 11.20
C ARG A 221 -13.46 4.69 11.91
N TRP A 222 -12.36 4.02 12.22
CA TRP A 222 -11.22 4.62 12.94
C TRP A 222 -10.40 5.55 12.06
N LEU A 223 -10.14 5.17 10.80
CA LEU A 223 -9.34 5.93 9.84
C LEU A 223 -9.86 7.37 9.68
N ASP A 224 -8.98 8.33 9.90
CA ASP A 224 -9.26 9.76 9.79
C ASP A 224 -8.26 10.39 8.79
N PRO A 225 -8.70 10.89 7.63
CA PRO A 225 -7.79 11.48 6.65
C PRO A 225 -7.04 12.71 7.20
N ALA A 226 -7.59 13.41 8.20
CA ALA A 226 -6.93 14.55 8.83
C ALA A 226 -5.71 14.14 9.68
N LEU A 227 -5.69 12.89 10.16
CA LEU A 227 -4.61 12.33 10.99
C LEU A 227 -3.51 11.64 10.17
N ARG A 228 -3.58 11.74 8.84
CA ARG A 228 -2.61 11.20 7.86
C ARG A 228 -2.19 9.74 8.16
N PRO A 229 -3.12 8.77 8.18
CA PRO A 229 -2.80 7.40 8.55
C PRO A 229 -1.76 6.76 7.63
N GLU A 230 -0.85 5.99 8.22
CA GLU A 230 0.09 5.13 7.50
C GLU A 230 -0.07 3.67 7.94
N LEU A 231 0.29 2.74 7.05
CA LEU A 231 0.42 1.32 7.37
C LEU A 231 1.89 0.99 7.58
N VAL A 232 2.20 0.29 8.66
CA VAL A 232 3.46 -0.45 8.82
C VAL A 232 3.16 -1.93 8.78
N LEU A 233 3.85 -2.65 7.90
CA LEU A 233 3.78 -4.11 7.83
C LEU A 233 5.20 -4.66 7.96
N LEU A 234 5.47 -5.39 9.03
CA LEU A 234 6.81 -5.96 9.28
C LEU A 234 6.71 -7.37 9.84
N SER A 235 7.78 -8.15 9.70
CA SER A 235 7.92 -9.35 10.54
C SER A 235 8.18 -8.93 11.99
N ARG A 236 7.78 -9.74 12.97
CA ARG A 236 8.05 -9.47 14.39
C ARG A 236 9.53 -9.18 14.67
N LYS A 237 10.42 -9.91 13.99
CA LYS A 237 11.88 -9.69 14.03
C LYS A 237 12.28 -8.31 13.51
N ASP A 238 11.75 -7.91 12.35
CA ASP A 238 12.08 -6.61 11.77
C ASP A 238 11.44 -5.46 12.57
N TYR A 239 10.22 -5.64 13.09
CA TYR A 239 9.55 -4.67 13.96
C TYR A 239 10.37 -4.39 15.23
N GLY A 240 10.80 -5.45 15.92
CA GLY A 240 11.66 -5.32 17.12
C GLY A 240 12.99 -4.62 16.84
N ARG A 241 13.53 -4.71 15.63
CA ARG A 241 14.75 -3.98 15.25
C ARG A 241 14.49 -2.52 14.86
N LEU A 242 13.37 -2.25 14.18
CA LEU A 242 13.16 -0.99 13.47
C LEU A 242 12.30 0.02 14.24
N TRP A 243 11.53 -0.41 15.26
CA TRP A 243 10.54 0.45 15.90
C TRP A 243 11.12 1.78 16.41
N GLN A 244 12.31 1.79 17.02
CA GLN A 244 12.95 3.02 17.48
C GLN A 244 13.40 3.91 16.32
N ALA A 245 14.10 3.32 15.34
CA ALA A 245 14.62 4.06 14.18
C ALA A 245 13.50 4.68 13.34
N TRP A 246 12.35 4.01 13.26
CA TRP A 246 11.19 4.47 12.52
C TRP A 246 10.22 5.32 13.37
N GLY A 247 10.47 5.47 14.68
CA GLY A 247 9.56 6.17 15.60
C GLY A 247 8.18 5.51 15.67
N LEU A 248 8.12 4.17 15.69
CA LEU A 248 6.90 3.38 15.80
C LEU A 248 6.49 3.19 17.27
N PRO A 249 5.26 2.73 17.54
CA PRO A 249 4.88 2.26 18.86
C PRO A 249 5.82 1.14 19.36
N PRO A 250 6.07 1.04 20.69
CA PRO A 250 6.85 -0.06 21.22
C PRO A 250 6.16 -1.42 20.95
N PRO A 251 6.94 -2.50 20.72
CA PRO A 251 6.43 -3.86 20.48
C PRO A 251 5.71 -4.47 21.68
#